data_AF-A0A434VEQ3-F1
#
_entry.id   AF-A0A434VEQ3-F1
#
_cell.length_a   1.000
_cell.length_b   1.000
_cell.length_c   1.000
_cell.angle_alpha   90.00
_cell.angle_beta   90.00
_cell.angle_gamma   90.00
#
_symmetry.space_group_name_H-M   'P 1'
#
loop_
_entity.id
_entity.type
_entity.pdbx_description
1 polymer ?
#
loop_
_entity_poly.entity_id
_entity_poly.type
_entity_poly.pdbx_seq_one_letter_code
_entity_poly.pdbx_strand_id
1 'polypeptide(L)' 'MCNLYNITTSQEAIRQWTRALRDISGNLEPSVDIYPNQPAPVVRNAADGSRELANLRWGMPTPPERMRGNADSGTTN' A
#
# COMPACT_ATOMS: atom_id res chain seq x y z
N MET A 1 -18.01 3.64 5.77
CA MET A 1 -17.13 2.93 4.82
C MET A 1 -15.88 3.79 4.68
N CYS A 2 -14.68 3.30 5.03
CA CYS A 2 -13.46 4.11 4.98
C CYS A 2 -12.79 3.96 3.62
N ASN A 3 -12.86 5.00 2.79
CA ASN A 3 -12.32 5.07 1.43
C ASN A 3 -11.39 6.28 1.23
N LEU A 4 -10.97 6.91 2.31
CA LEU A 4 -9.95 7.96 2.33
C LEU A 4 -9.22 7.89 3.67
N TYR A 5 -7.90 7.92 3.62
CA TYR A 5 -7.08 8.15 4.79
C TYR A 5 -5.85 8.96 4.39
N ASN A 6 -5.29 9.67 5.37
CA ASN A 6 -4.12 10.51 5.17
C ASN A 6 -2.95 10.00 6.01
N ILE A 7 -1.75 9.93 5.42
CA ILE A 7 -0.51 9.62 6.13
C ILE A 7 0.27 10.91 6.32
N THR A 8 0.17 11.52 7.49
CA THR A 8 0.89 12.75 7.84
C THR A 8 2.33 12.50 8.33
N THR A 9 2.70 11.24 8.52
CA THR A 9 3.99 10.82 9.10
C THR A 9 5.07 10.70 8.02
N SER A 10 6.31 11.03 8.36
CA SER A 10 7.44 10.89 7.44
C SER A 10 7.83 9.43 7.19
N GLN A 11 8.45 9.17 6.03
CA GLN A 11 8.96 7.85 5.67
C GLN A 11 9.92 7.27 6.70
N GLU A 12 10.82 8.09 7.24
CA GLU A 12 11.76 7.66 8.29
C GLU A 12 11.05 7.25 9.58
N ALA A 13 10.01 7.98 9.99
CA ALA A 13 9.24 7.63 11.18
C ALA A 13 8.50 6.28 11.00
N ILE A 14 7.98 6.00 9.80
CA ILE A 14 7.38 4.68 9.48
C ILE A 14 8.46 3.59 9.57
N ARG A 15 9.64 3.81 8.99
CA ARG A 15 10.75 2.83 9.03
C ARG A 15 11.21 2.55 10.45
N GLN A 16 11.38 3.60 11.27
CA GLN A 16 11.78 3.47 12.67
C GLN A 16 10.73 2.72 13.50
N TRP A 17 9.45 3.06 13.32
CA TRP A 17 8.35 2.44 14.07
C TRP A 17 8.17 0.96 13.71
N THR A 18 8.26 0.63 12.43
CA THR A 18 8.01 -0.73 11.91
C THR A 18 9.25 -1.61 11.90
N ARG A 19 10.43 -1.00 12.12
CA ARG A 19 11.76 -1.62 11.96
C ARG A 19 11.93 -2.21 10.57
N ALA A 20 11.39 -1.52 9.55
CA ALA A 20 11.56 -1.90 8.16
C ALA A 20 13.02 -1.67 7.75
N LEU A 21 13.71 -2.76 7.47
CA LEU A 21 15.13 -2.77 7.13
C LEU A 21 15.35 -2.30 5.69
N ARG A 22 14.39 -2.60 4.81
CA ARG A 22 14.45 -2.29 3.39
C ARG A 22 13.38 -1.27 3.03
N ASP A 23 13.75 -0.27 2.26
CA ASP A 23 12.82 0.68 1.70
C ASP A 23 12.88 0.59 0.18
N ILE A 24 11.77 0.16 -0.42
CA ILE A 24 11.59 0.10 -1.87
C ILE A 24 10.43 0.99 -2.32
N SER A 25 9.88 1.79 -1.40
CA SER A 25 8.71 2.64 -1.61
C SER A 25 9.03 3.87 -2.46
N GLY A 26 10.30 4.25 -2.56
CA GLY A 26 10.73 5.47 -3.25
C GLY A 26 10.59 6.70 -2.37
N ASN A 27 10.32 7.87 -2.96
CA ASN A 27 10.04 9.10 -2.20
C ASN A 27 8.57 9.05 -1.72
N LEU A 28 8.36 8.90 -0.41
CA LEU A 28 7.04 9.05 0.20
C LEU A 28 6.87 10.50 0.68
N GLU A 29 6.01 11.25 0.00
CA GLU A 29 5.70 12.62 0.41
C GLU A 29 5.04 12.62 1.81
N PRO A 30 5.44 13.54 2.70
CA PRO A 30 4.78 13.69 3.98
C PRO A 30 3.40 14.34 3.78
N SER A 31 2.33 13.67 4.22
CA SER A 31 0.91 14.03 4.00
C SER A 31 0.38 13.70 2.60
N VAL A 32 0.08 12.42 2.38
CA VAL A 32 -0.59 11.93 1.17
C VAL A 32 -2.01 11.48 1.52
N ASP A 33 -3.00 12.10 0.88
CA ASP A 33 -4.37 11.60 0.82
C ASP A 33 -4.42 10.38 -0.10
N ILE A 34 -4.74 9.23 0.47
CA ILE A 34 -4.75 7.96 -0.24
C ILE A 34 -6.20 7.54 -0.50
N TYR A 35 -6.51 7.37 -1.78
CA TYR A 35 -7.81 6.86 -2.26
C TYR A 35 -7.69 5.40 -2.75
N PRO A 36 -8.81 4.67 -2.84
CA PRO A 36 -8.85 3.36 -3.47
C PRO A 36 -8.21 3.40 -4.86
N ASN A 37 -7.58 2.29 -5.24
CA ASN A 37 -6.86 2.14 -6.49
C ASN A 37 -5.60 3.02 -6.66
N GLN A 38 -5.16 3.74 -5.62
CA GLN A 38 -3.88 4.46 -5.60
C GLN A 38 -2.77 3.65 -4.91
N PRO A 39 -1.49 3.89 -5.26
CA PRO A 39 -0.36 3.33 -4.52
C PRO A 39 -0.34 3.90 -3.10
N ALA A 40 -0.14 3.01 -2.13
CA ALA A 40 -0.06 3.31 -0.71
C ALA A 40 1.16 2.62 -0.11
N PRO A 41 1.86 3.26 0.85
CA PRO A 41 2.99 2.65 1.53
C PRO A 41 2.50 1.55 2.46
N VAL A 42 3.04 0.34 2.32
CA VAL A 42 2.72 -0.83 3.12
C VAL A 42 4.02 -1.46 3.59
N VAL A 43 4.10 -1.77 4.89
CA VAL A 43 5.17 -2.62 5.41
C VAL A 43 4.74 -4.07 5.27
N ARG A 44 5.51 -4.84 4.49
CA ARG A 44 5.31 -6.27 4.30
C ARG A 44 6.55 -7.05 4.68
N ASN A 45 6.38 -8.36 4.89
CA ASN A 45 7.51 -9.26 4.99
C ASN A 45 7.92 -9.69 3.58
N ALA A 46 9.18 -9.47 3.25
CA ALA A 46 9.80 -9.97 2.04
C ALA A 46 9.98 -11.50 2.13
N ALA A 47 10.26 -12.13 0.99
CA ALA A 47 10.45 -13.57 0.90
C ALA A 47 11.65 -14.07 1.73
N ASP A 48 12.62 -13.20 2.01
CA ASP A 48 13.78 -13.46 2.86
C ASP A 48 13.49 -13.29 4.38
N GLY A 49 12.24 -12.97 4.74
CA GLY A 49 11.81 -12.72 6.12
C GLY A 49 12.13 -11.32 6.63
N SER A 50 12.78 -10.46 5.84
CA SER A 50 13.01 -9.07 6.21
C SER A 50 11.74 -8.24 6.07
N ARG A 51 11.61 -7.17 6.88
CA ARG A 51 10.53 -6.20 6.71
C ARG A 51 10.93 -5.15 5.68
N GLU A 52 10.10 -4.98 4.66
CA GLU A 52 10.28 -3.96 3.63
C GLU A 52 9.10 -3.00 3.58
N LEU A 53 9.40 -1.71 3.39
CA LEU A 53 8.41 -0.68 3.09
C LEU A 53 8.27 -0.58 1.56
N ALA A 54 7.07 -0.86 1.05
CA ALA A 54 6.78 -0.92 -0.39
C ALA A 54 5.47 -0.21 -0.73
N ASN A 55 5.41 0.40 -1.91
CA ASN A 55 4.16 0.98 -2.42
C ASN A 55 3.32 -0.11 -3.10
N LEU A 56 2.13 -0.37 -2.56
CA LEU A 56 1.15 -1.34 -3.08
C LEU A 56 -0.15 -0.63 -3.45
N ARG A 57 -0.85 -1.11 -4.47
CA ARG A 57 -2.15 -0.54 -4.84
C ARG A 57 -3.20 -0.88 -3.78
N TRP A 58 -3.91 0.14 -3.29
CA TRP A 58 -5.00 -0.04 -2.35
C TRP A 58 -6.26 -0.56 -3.06
N GLY A 59 -6.29 -1.87 -3.26
CA GLY A 59 -7.41 -2.59 -3.86
C GLY A 59 -7.05 -4.06 -3.96
N MET A 60 -7.81 -4.93 -3.28
CA MET A 60 -7.61 -6.36 -3.43
C MET A 60 -8.01 -6.79 -4.84
N PRO A 61 -7.28 -7.74 -5.45
CA PRO A 61 -7.73 -8.34 -6.70
C PRO A 61 -9.10 -9.00 -6.48
N THR A 62 -10.01 -8.78 -7.43
CA THR A 62 -11.30 -9.48 -7.46
C THR A 62 -11.06 -10.99 -7.44
N PRO A 63 -11.78 -11.80 -6.65
CA PRO A 63 -11.56 -13.24 -6.64
C PRO A 63 -11.81 -13.83 -8.05
N PRO A 64 -11.04 -14.86 -8.47
CA PRO A 64 -11.08 -15.41 -9.83
C PRO A 64 -12.48 -15.90 -10.21
N GLU A 65 -13.26 -16.38 -9.24
CA GLU A 65 -14.65 -16.82 -9.41
C GLU A 65 -15.60 -15.70 -9.88
N ARG A 66 -15.25 -14.43 -9.63
CA ARG A 66 -15.99 -13.24 -10.07
C ARG A 66 -15.32 -12.51 -11.24
N MET A 67 -14.14 -12.94 -11.69
CA MET A 67 -13.45 -12.29 -12.81
C MET A 67 -14.12 -12.66 -14.14
N ARG A 68 -14.83 -11.73 -14.78
CA ARG A 68 -15.26 -11.84 -16.19
C ARG A 68 -14.26 -11.10 -17.09
N GLY A 69 -13.08 -11.68 -17.27
CA GLY A 69 -12.01 -11.12 -18.11
C GLY A 69 -10.81 -10.59 -17.30
N ASN A 70 -10.30 -9.41 -17.65
CA ASN A 70 -9.13 -8.82 -16.97
C ASN A 70 -9.43 -8.49 -15.49
N ALA A 71 -8.36 -8.38 -14.69
CA ALA A 71 -8.45 -8.01 -13.28
C ALA A 71 -9.21 -6.68 -13.14
N ASP A 72 -10.44 -6.75 -12.62
CA ASP A 72 -11.28 -5.60 -12.36
C ASP A 72 -10.59 -4.75 -11.29
N SER A 73 -10.22 -3.52 -11.64
CA SER A 73 -9.67 -2.55 -10.68
C SER A 73 -10.83 -2.12 -9.79
N GLY A 74 -11.09 -2.92 -8.74
CA GLY A 74 -12.27 -2.89 -7.88
C GLY A 74 -13.08 -1.61 -7.97
N THR A 75 -14.30 -1.72 -8.51
CA THR A 75 -15.28 -0.64 -8.54
C THR A 75 -15.45 -0.11 -7.11
N THR A 76 -15.00 1.13 -6.90
CA THR A 76 -15.29 1.88 -5.68
C THR A 76 -16.66 2.55 -5.91
N ASN A 77 -17.54 2.47 -4.90
CA ASN A 77 -18.99 2.80 -4.93
C ASN A 77 -19.48 3.73 -6.03
#